data_AF-A0A2A3MNX2-F1
#
_entry.id   AF-A0A2A3MNX2-F1
#
_cell.length_a   1.000
_cell.length_b   1.000
_cell.length_c   1.000
_cell.angle_alpha   90.00
_cell.angle_beta   90.00
_cell.angle_gamma   90.00
#
_symmetry.space_group_name_H-M   'P 1'
#
loop_
_entity.id
_entity.type
_entity.pdbx_description
1 polymer ?
#
loop_
_entity_poly.entity_id
_entity_poly.type
_entity_poly.pdbx_seq_one_letter_code
_entity_poly.pdbx_strand_id
1 'polypeptide(L)'
;SSTFVLRKVFYTVPSRLIGHRLRVRLYDDRLDLFLGGSYLMTRPRGRPKSATEHGYVVDYRHVIHSLRRKPMALLQLTYRDQLFPREAYRLMFERLLEAMSERDACRKMVELLSMAHERACEAELADLLAQDLDEGRLPDIAALRTRFSPDPAALPEVVVELGPLTDYDALLLGEAA
;
A
#
# COMPACT_ATOMS: atom_id res chain seq x y z
N SER A 1 -0.64 9.63 -12.01
CA SER A 1 0.20 8.62 -11.32
C SER A 1 0.61 9.17 -9.97
N SER A 2 0.51 8.41 -8.87
CA SER A 2 0.89 8.87 -7.53
C SER A 2 2.37 8.57 -7.23
N THR A 3 3.26 9.02 -8.10
CA THR A 3 4.69 8.72 -8.01
C THR A 3 5.50 9.96 -8.35
N PHE A 4 6.68 10.09 -7.75
CA PHE A 4 7.61 11.20 -8.04
C PHE A 4 9.05 10.70 -8.04
N VAL A 5 9.93 11.45 -8.71
CA VAL A 5 11.37 11.14 -8.76
C VAL A 5 12.14 12.23 -8.04
N LEU A 6 13.03 11.83 -7.13
CA LEU A 6 13.94 12.73 -6.42
C LEU A 6 15.35 12.14 -6.45
N ARG A 7 16.33 12.91 -6.96
CA ARG A 7 17.76 12.49 -7.02
C ARG A 7 17.95 11.09 -7.64
N LYS A 8 17.28 10.83 -8.77
CA LYS A 8 17.27 9.53 -9.49
C LYS A 8 16.59 8.37 -8.74
N VAL A 9 15.93 8.62 -7.62
CA VAL A 9 15.16 7.61 -6.89
C VAL A 9 13.67 7.80 -7.13
N PHE A 10 12.98 6.71 -7.44
CA PHE A 10 11.55 6.66 -7.64
C PHE A 10 10.82 6.40 -6.32
N TYR A 11 9.87 7.27 -5.99
CA TYR A 11 9.05 7.18 -4.79
C TYR A 11 7.58 7.03 -5.17
N THR A 12 6.87 6.14 -4.48
CA THR A 12 5.40 6.13 -4.54
C THR A 12 4.82 6.93 -3.39
N VAL A 13 3.68 7.58 -3.66
CA VAL A 13 2.91 8.35 -2.70
C VAL A 13 1.43 7.96 -2.75
N PRO A 14 0.65 8.25 -1.70
CA PRO A 14 -0.79 8.03 -1.71
C PRO A 14 -1.48 8.73 -2.89
N SER A 15 -2.51 8.10 -3.45
CA SER A 15 -3.29 8.62 -4.58
C SER A 15 -3.92 9.99 -4.30
N ARG A 16 -4.24 10.30 -3.04
CA ARG A 16 -4.72 11.62 -2.59
C ARG A 16 -3.75 12.78 -2.88
N LEU A 17 -2.49 12.51 -3.21
CA LEU A 17 -1.50 13.54 -3.54
C LEU A 17 -1.35 13.78 -5.05
N ILE A 18 -2.12 13.07 -5.89
CA ILE A 18 -2.10 13.29 -7.33
C ILE A 18 -2.54 14.73 -7.61
N GLY A 19 -1.76 15.47 -8.40
CA GLY A 19 -2.04 16.87 -8.76
C GLY A 19 -1.55 17.90 -7.74
N HIS A 20 -1.02 17.46 -6.59
CA HIS A 20 -0.51 18.36 -5.57
C HIS A 20 1.01 18.56 -5.68
N ARG A 21 1.48 19.78 -5.40
CA ARG A 21 2.91 20.10 -5.33
C ARG A 21 3.45 19.81 -3.94
N LEU A 22 4.29 18.78 -3.83
CA LEU A 22 4.90 18.38 -2.57
C LEU A 22 6.21 19.13 -2.33
N ARG A 23 6.43 19.60 -1.10
CA ARG A 23 7.74 20.09 -0.65
C ARG A 23 8.44 18.94 0.07
N VAL A 24 9.64 18.60 -0.35
CA VAL A 24 10.44 17.52 0.24
C VAL A 24 11.64 18.11 0.98
N ARG A 25 11.81 17.76 2.25
CA ARG A 25 13.04 18.02 3.02
C ARG A 25 13.87 16.75 3.01
N LEU A 26 15.12 16.84 2.58
CA LEU A 26 16.03 15.72 2.45
C LEU A 26 17.03 15.71 3.60
N TYR A 27 17.11 14.60 4.33
CA TYR A 27 18.10 14.35 5.38
C TYR A 27 19.07 13.24 4.94
N ASP A 28 19.99 12.83 5.82
CA ASP A 28 20.97 11.81 5.47
C ASP A 28 20.37 10.41 5.31
N ASP A 29 19.39 10.08 6.16
CA ASP A 29 18.73 8.77 6.29
C ASP A 29 17.29 8.77 5.76
N ARG A 30 16.62 9.94 5.74
CA ARG A 30 15.19 10.07 5.44
C ARG A 30 14.85 11.26 4.56
N LEU A 31 13.60 11.27 4.09
CA LEU A 31 12.95 12.43 3.49
C LEU A 31 11.60 12.68 4.15
N ASP A 32 11.32 13.96 4.40
CA ASP A 32 10.04 14.40 4.95
C ASP A 32 9.24 15.11 3.85
N LEU A 33 8.02 14.64 3.62
CA LEU A 33 7.08 15.19 2.65
C LEU A 33 6.13 16.16 3.34
N PHE A 34 5.94 17.32 2.71
CA PHE A 34 5.03 18.37 3.15
C PHE A 34 4.06 18.73 2.03
N LEU A 35 2.81 18.99 2.40
CA LEU A 35 1.80 19.58 1.53
C LEU A 35 1.51 20.99 2.02
N GLY A 36 1.99 22.00 1.29
CA GLY A 36 2.00 23.38 1.80
C GLY A 36 2.90 23.51 3.04
N GLY A 37 2.32 23.96 4.16
CA GLY A 37 3.00 24.04 5.47
C GLY A 37 2.90 22.77 6.32
N SER A 38 1.99 21.85 5.97
CA SER A 38 1.67 20.68 6.80
C SER A 38 2.59 19.52 6.50
N TYR A 39 3.16 18.92 7.55
CA TYR A 39 3.89 17.66 7.45
C TYR A 39 2.94 16.52 7.08
N LEU A 40 3.37 15.67 6.15
CA LEU A 40 2.56 14.59 5.62
C LEU A 40 3.08 13.20 6.01
N MET A 41 4.34 12.89 5.69
CA MET A 41 4.97 11.62 6.05
C MET A 41 6.48 11.65 5.88
N THR A 42 7.16 10.72 6.54
CA THR A 42 8.57 10.41 6.34
C THR A 42 8.71 9.16 5.47
N ARG A 43 9.70 9.14 4.58
CA ARG A 43 10.12 7.94 3.84
C ARG A 43 11.63 7.74 3.98
N PRO A 44 12.14 6.50 3.91
CA PRO A 44 13.57 6.28 3.90
C PRO A 44 14.19 6.91 2.66
N ARG A 45 15.39 7.48 2.80
CA ARG A 45 16.14 8.01 1.67
C ARG A 45 16.67 6.85 0.84
N GLY A 46 16.10 6.64 -0.34
CA GLY A 46 16.67 5.72 -1.29
C GLY A 46 18.03 6.22 -1.78
N ARG A 47 18.93 5.27 -2.02
CA ARG A 47 20.23 5.53 -2.64
C ARG A 47 20.31 4.70 -3.91
N PRO A 48 20.56 5.31 -5.08
CA PRO A 48 20.78 4.53 -6.30
C PRO A 48 21.99 3.62 -6.10
N LYS A 49 21.89 2.37 -6.56
CA LYS A 49 22.96 1.36 -6.41
C LYS A 49 24.21 1.70 -7.22
N SER A 50 24.06 2.48 -8.29
CA SER A 50 25.16 2.95 -9.12
C SER A 50 24.85 4.34 -9.71
N ALA A 51 25.82 4.98 -10.35
CA ALA A 51 25.62 6.26 -11.03
C ALA A 51 24.61 6.20 -12.19
N THR A 52 24.40 5.00 -12.74
CA THR A 52 23.54 4.71 -13.91
C THR A 52 22.19 4.12 -13.52
N GLU A 53 22.06 3.51 -12.34
CA GLU A 53 20.81 2.88 -11.89
C GLU A 53 19.90 3.84 -11.11
N HIS A 54 18.60 3.64 -11.30
CA HIS A 54 17.59 4.29 -10.48
C HIS A 54 17.39 3.52 -9.17
N GLY A 55 17.29 4.25 -8.06
CA GLY A 55 16.80 3.67 -6.80
C GLY A 55 15.27 3.60 -6.80
N TYR A 56 14.68 2.70 -6.02
CA TYR A 56 13.25 2.64 -5.82
C TYR A 56 12.93 2.60 -4.33
N VAL A 57 11.94 3.37 -3.91
CA VAL A 57 11.38 3.34 -2.55
C VAL A 57 9.87 3.32 -2.72
N VAL A 58 9.33 2.10 -2.74
CA VAL A 58 7.96 1.83 -3.14
C VAL A 58 7.18 1.33 -1.93
N ASP A 59 5.98 1.85 -1.74
CA ASP A 59 4.96 1.23 -0.91
C ASP A 59 3.95 0.51 -1.80
N TYR A 60 3.69 -0.76 -1.52
CA TYR A 60 2.69 -1.53 -2.27
C TYR A 60 1.28 -0.96 -2.10
N ARG A 61 0.98 -0.34 -0.96
CA ARG A 61 -0.32 0.30 -0.68
C ARG A 61 -0.67 1.37 -1.71
N HIS A 62 0.33 2.02 -2.31
CA HIS A 62 0.11 3.07 -3.31
C HIS A 62 -0.21 2.49 -4.70
N VAL A 63 0.19 1.26 -5.00
CA VAL A 63 0.01 0.65 -6.32
C VAL A 63 -1.02 -0.48 -6.34
N ILE A 64 -1.45 -0.97 -5.16
CA ILE A 64 -2.34 -2.13 -5.05
C ILE A 64 -3.65 -1.94 -5.81
N HIS A 65 -4.24 -0.74 -5.77
CA HIS A 65 -5.47 -0.45 -6.51
C HIS A 65 -5.28 -0.52 -8.03
N SER A 66 -4.11 -0.12 -8.54
CA SER A 66 -3.78 -0.25 -9.96
C SER A 66 -3.51 -1.71 -10.35
N LEU A 67 -2.82 -2.45 -9.47
CA LEU A 67 -2.53 -3.87 -9.69
C LEU A 67 -3.81 -4.72 -9.68
N ARG A 68 -4.81 -4.40 -8.85
CA ARG A 68 -6.13 -5.06 -8.88
C ARG A 68 -6.80 -4.96 -10.25
N ARG A 69 -6.66 -3.82 -10.93
CA ARG A 69 -7.21 -3.63 -12.28
C ARG A 69 -6.40 -4.36 -13.34
N LYS A 70 -5.07 -4.47 -13.17
CA LYS A 70 -4.17 -5.15 -14.11
C LYS A 70 -3.12 -6.01 -13.37
N PRO A 71 -3.50 -7.23 -12.91
CA PRO A 71 -2.62 -8.06 -12.10
C PRO A 71 -1.32 -8.47 -12.81
N MET A 72 -1.41 -8.69 -14.13
CA MET A 72 -0.25 -9.05 -14.97
C MET A 72 0.87 -8.00 -14.96
N ALA A 73 0.59 -6.76 -14.57
CA ALA A 73 1.63 -5.74 -14.46
C ALA A 73 2.72 -6.15 -13.45
N LEU A 74 2.37 -6.94 -12.42
CA LEU A 74 3.29 -7.37 -11.36
C LEU A 74 4.54 -8.07 -11.91
N LEU A 75 4.40 -8.91 -12.95
CA LEU A 75 5.53 -9.62 -13.56
C LEU A 75 6.51 -8.70 -14.28
N GLN A 76 6.03 -7.59 -14.82
CA GLN A 76 6.81 -6.67 -15.65
C GLN A 76 7.38 -5.49 -14.84
N LEU A 77 7.17 -5.44 -13.52
CA LEU A 77 7.71 -4.37 -12.68
C LEU A 77 9.19 -4.58 -12.39
N THR A 78 10.04 -3.64 -12.80
CA THR A 78 11.49 -3.64 -12.49
C THR A 78 11.78 -3.63 -10.99
N TYR A 79 10.88 -3.06 -10.19
CA TYR A 79 10.99 -2.97 -8.73
C TYR A 79 10.13 -4.02 -8.00
N ARG A 80 9.67 -5.08 -8.68
CA ARG A 80 8.77 -6.11 -8.12
C ARG A 80 9.22 -6.62 -6.76
N ASP A 81 10.51 -6.93 -6.59
CA ASP A 81 10.98 -7.54 -5.36
C ASP A 81 10.99 -6.54 -4.18
N GLN A 82 11.05 -5.24 -4.46
CA GLN A 82 10.92 -4.17 -3.47
C GLN A 82 9.47 -3.80 -3.17
N LEU A 83 8.52 -4.35 -3.93
CA LEU A 83 7.10 -4.16 -3.68
C LEU A 83 6.63 -4.99 -2.49
N PHE A 84 7.15 -6.20 -2.34
CA PHE A 84 6.70 -7.11 -1.30
C PHE A 84 7.03 -6.55 0.09
N PRO A 85 6.04 -6.43 0.98
CA PRO A 85 6.29 -5.80 2.28
C PRO A 85 7.20 -6.65 3.18
N ARG A 86 7.15 -7.98 3.02
CA ARG A 86 7.91 -8.97 3.78
C ARG A 86 8.36 -10.10 2.87
N GLU A 87 9.43 -10.79 3.27
CA GLU A 87 10.02 -11.88 2.50
C GLU A 87 9.05 -13.04 2.25
N ALA A 88 8.17 -13.37 3.21
CA ALA A 88 7.16 -14.41 3.05
C ALA A 88 6.26 -14.19 1.82
N TYR A 89 5.92 -12.94 1.49
CA TYR A 89 5.15 -12.65 0.26
C TYR A 89 5.97 -12.90 -1.00
N ARG A 90 7.26 -12.57 -0.99
CA ARG A 90 8.17 -12.81 -2.13
C ARG A 90 8.29 -14.31 -2.40
N LEU A 91 8.60 -15.09 -1.37
CA LEU A 91 8.73 -16.55 -1.46
C LEU A 91 7.42 -17.21 -1.86
N MET A 92 6.29 -16.74 -1.30
CA MET A 92 4.98 -17.22 -1.70
C MET A 92 4.69 -16.94 -3.18
N PHE A 93 5.11 -15.79 -3.71
CA PHE A 93 4.92 -15.50 -5.13
C PHE A 93 5.70 -16.46 -6.02
N GLU A 94 6.95 -16.76 -5.66
CA GLU A 94 7.79 -17.73 -6.38
C GLU A 94 7.14 -19.11 -6.39
N ARG A 95 6.66 -19.59 -5.24
CA ARG A 95 5.94 -20.88 -5.14
C ARG A 95 4.63 -20.90 -5.92
N LEU A 96 3.91 -19.78 -5.98
CA LEU A 96 2.73 -19.66 -6.83
C LEU A 96 3.09 -19.77 -8.32
N LEU A 97 4.18 -19.12 -8.76
CA LEU A 97 4.63 -19.21 -10.16
C LEU A 97 5.06 -20.63 -10.56
N GLU A 98 5.57 -21.42 -9.61
CA GLU A 98 5.92 -22.83 -9.84
C GLU A 98 4.67 -23.73 -9.94
N ALA A 99 3.63 -23.43 -9.17
CA ALA A 99 2.47 -24.30 -9.02
C ALA A 99 1.31 -24.00 -9.99
N MET A 100 1.24 -22.80 -10.58
CA MET A 100 0.14 -22.42 -11.48
C MET A 100 0.60 -21.48 -12.60
N SER A 101 -0.32 -21.13 -13.50
CA SER A 101 -0.02 -20.18 -14.58
C SER A 101 0.39 -18.81 -14.04
N GLU A 102 1.28 -18.11 -14.76
CA GLU A 102 1.69 -16.74 -14.44
C GLU A 102 0.51 -15.80 -14.15
N ARG A 103 -0.58 -15.97 -14.92
CA ARG A 103 -1.80 -15.18 -14.79
C ARG A 103 -2.49 -15.42 -13.47
N ASP A 104 -2.62 -16.68 -13.07
CA ASP A 104 -3.31 -17.04 -11.83
C ASP A 104 -2.45 -16.70 -10.62
N ALA A 105 -1.13 -16.92 -10.69
CA ALA A 105 -0.17 -16.52 -9.66
C ALA A 105 -0.21 -15.00 -9.41
N CYS A 106 -0.21 -14.19 -10.48
CA CYS A 106 -0.34 -12.74 -10.37
C CYS A 106 -1.66 -12.32 -9.73
N ARG A 107 -2.77 -12.93 -10.17
CA ARG A 107 -4.09 -12.62 -9.61
C ARG A 107 -4.13 -12.95 -8.12
N LYS A 108 -3.67 -14.13 -7.74
CA LYS A 108 -3.69 -14.62 -6.36
C LYS A 108 -2.78 -13.79 -5.44
N MET A 109 -1.59 -13.42 -5.92
CA MET A 109 -0.68 -12.56 -5.15
C MET A 109 -1.21 -11.14 -4.99
N VAL A 110 -1.78 -10.55 -6.04
CA VAL A 110 -2.43 -9.23 -5.94
C VAL A 110 -3.63 -9.28 -4.98
N GLU A 111 -4.35 -10.40 -4.94
CA GLU A 111 -5.45 -10.59 -3.99
C GLU A 111 -4.96 -10.68 -2.54
N LEU A 112 -3.87 -11.41 -2.26
CA LEU A 112 -3.21 -11.44 -0.96
C LEU A 112 -2.77 -10.06 -0.49
N LEU A 113 -2.07 -9.31 -1.36
CA LEU A 113 -1.64 -7.94 -1.06
C LEU A 113 -2.82 -6.99 -0.85
N SER A 114 -3.91 -7.17 -1.61
CA SER A 114 -5.12 -6.35 -1.46
C SER A 114 -5.80 -6.62 -0.11
N MET A 115 -5.91 -7.89 0.28
CA MET A 115 -6.47 -8.29 1.56
C MET A 115 -5.63 -7.76 2.73
N ALA A 116 -4.29 -7.84 2.65
CA ALA A 116 -3.39 -7.28 3.65
C ALA A 116 -3.57 -5.75 3.79
N HIS A 117 -3.81 -5.05 2.67
CA HIS A 117 -4.07 -3.62 2.68
C HIS A 117 -5.43 -3.26 3.28
N GLU A 118 -6.49 -3.94 2.87
CA GLU A 118 -7.87 -3.67 3.31
C GLU A 118 -8.08 -3.97 4.80
N ARG A 119 -7.42 -4.99 5.32
CA ARG A 119 -7.63 -5.51 6.68
C ARG A 119 -6.50 -5.16 7.66
N ALA A 120 -5.49 -4.42 7.19
CA ALA A 120 -4.29 -4.06 7.95
C ALA A 120 -3.54 -5.24 8.61
N CYS A 121 -3.71 -6.46 8.10
CA CYS A 121 -3.17 -7.70 8.68
C CYS A 121 -1.87 -8.18 8.01
N GLU A 122 -1.02 -7.26 7.55
CA GLU A 122 0.20 -7.58 6.78
C GLU A 122 1.17 -8.52 7.52
N ALA A 123 1.36 -8.31 8.83
CA ALA A 123 2.26 -9.13 9.65
C ALA A 123 1.69 -10.54 9.87
N GLU A 124 0.45 -10.62 10.36
CA GLU A 124 -0.23 -11.90 10.63
C GLU A 124 -0.40 -12.74 9.36
N LEU A 125 -0.72 -12.09 8.23
CA LEU A 125 -0.80 -12.79 6.96
C LEU A 125 0.58 -13.30 6.53
N ALA A 126 1.66 -12.54 6.73
CA ALA A 126 3.00 -13.01 6.41
C ALA A 126 3.40 -14.25 7.23
N ASP A 127 3.02 -14.32 8.50
CA ASP A 127 3.29 -15.47 9.36
C ASP A 127 2.55 -16.72 8.88
N LEU A 128 1.28 -16.58 8.47
CA LEU A 128 0.52 -17.68 7.86
C LEU A 128 1.11 -18.12 6.51
N LEU A 129 1.55 -17.17 5.69
CA LEU A 129 2.21 -17.49 4.43
C LEU A 129 3.53 -18.24 4.67
N ALA A 130 4.29 -17.89 5.71
CA ALA A 130 5.50 -18.61 6.08
C ALA A 130 5.20 -20.05 6.53
N GLN A 131 4.15 -20.25 7.33
CA GLN A 131 3.71 -21.59 7.73
C GLN A 131 3.28 -22.43 6.52
N ASP A 132 2.50 -21.85 5.60
CA ASP A 132 2.09 -22.55 4.37
C ASP A 132 3.30 -22.89 3.49
N LEU A 133 4.33 -22.04 3.44
CA LEU A 133 5.58 -22.31 2.74
C LEU A 133 6.33 -23.49 3.36
N ASP A 134 6.47 -23.52 4.69
CA ASP A 134 7.15 -24.60 5.42
C ASP A 134 6.43 -25.95 5.24
N GLU A 135 5.11 -25.92 5.18
CA GLU A 135 4.27 -27.11 4.96
C GLU A 135 4.08 -27.46 3.47
N GLY A 136 4.71 -26.69 2.55
CA GLY A 136 4.64 -26.90 1.10
C GLY A 136 3.25 -26.68 0.50
N ARG A 137 2.36 -25.99 1.21
CA ARG A 137 0.98 -25.70 0.80
C ARG A 137 0.87 -24.39 0.04
N LEU A 138 -0.23 -24.25 -0.68
CA LEU A 138 -0.64 -22.98 -1.29
C LEU A 138 -1.71 -22.32 -0.41
N PRO A 139 -1.69 -20.99 -0.29
CA PRO A 139 -2.60 -20.28 0.60
C PRO A 139 -4.03 -20.34 0.07
N ASP A 140 -4.99 -20.68 0.92
CA ASP A 140 -6.40 -20.61 0.58
C ASP A 140 -6.95 -19.21 0.87
N ILE A 141 -7.20 -18.44 -0.19
CA ILE A 141 -7.70 -17.07 -0.08
C ILE A 141 -9.08 -17.03 0.57
N ALA A 142 -9.95 -18.01 0.33
CA ALA A 142 -11.28 -18.03 0.92
C ALA A 142 -11.20 -18.22 2.44
N ALA A 143 -10.39 -19.17 2.89
CA ALA A 143 -10.12 -19.38 4.32
C ALA A 143 -9.50 -18.13 4.98
N LEU A 144 -8.51 -17.51 4.33
CA LEU A 144 -7.89 -16.28 4.84
C LEU A 144 -8.89 -15.11 4.89
N ARG A 145 -9.76 -14.97 3.89
CA ARG A 145 -10.81 -13.94 3.88
C ARG A 145 -11.78 -14.10 5.05
N THR A 146 -12.17 -15.33 5.37
CA THR A 146 -13.02 -15.64 6.53
C THR A 146 -12.29 -15.36 7.83
N ARG A 147 -11.02 -15.81 7.96
CA ARG A 147 -10.21 -15.62 9.17
C ARG A 147 -9.98 -14.15 9.52
N PHE A 148 -9.73 -13.32 8.51
CA PHE A 148 -9.50 -11.89 8.71
C PHE A 148 -10.77 -11.04 8.51
N SER A 149 -11.96 -11.66 8.41
CA SER A 149 -13.21 -10.91 8.35
C SER A 149 -13.42 -10.19 9.68
N PRO A 150 -13.69 -8.86 9.70
CA PRO A 150 -14.17 -8.23 10.91
C PRO A 150 -15.46 -8.94 11.32
N ASP A 151 -15.59 -9.23 12.61
CA ASP A 151 -16.83 -9.76 13.16
C ASP A 151 -17.93 -8.73 12.90
N PRO A 152 -18.98 -9.04 12.11
CA PRO A 152 -20.07 -8.10 11.88
C PRO A 152 -20.79 -7.72 13.19
N ALA A 153 -20.68 -8.53 14.26
CA ALA A 153 -21.21 -8.19 15.58
C ALA A 153 -20.35 -7.16 16.34
N ALA A 154 -19.10 -6.92 15.92
CA ALA A 154 -18.19 -5.95 16.52
C ALA A 154 -18.20 -4.58 15.82
N LEU A 155 -18.99 -4.41 14.75
CA LEU A 155 -19.13 -3.14 14.07
C LEU A 155 -20.06 -2.23 14.89
N PRO A 156 -19.59 -1.06 15.38
CA PRO A 156 -20.48 -0.13 16.05
C PRO A 156 -21.53 0.34 15.05
N GLU A 157 -22.79 0.38 15.49
CA GLU A 157 -23.86 1.02 14.73
C GLU A 157 -23.59 2.53 14.71
N VAL A 158 -23.04 3.02 13.59
CA VAL A 158 -22.76 4.45 13.41
C VAL A 158 -24.03 5.12 12.92
N VAL A 159 -24.81 5.65 13.86
CA VAL A 159 -25.91 6.56 13.55
C VAL A 159 -25.32 7.95 13.31
N VAL A 160 -25.30 8.39 12.06
CA VAL A 160 -24.93 9.77 11.70
C VAL A 160 -26.18 10.63 11.83
N GLU A 161 -26.33 11.31 12.96
CA GLU A 161 -27.34 12.36 13.11
C GLU A 161 -26.85 13.62 12.40
N LEU A 162 -27.50 13.95 11.28
CA LEU A 162 -27.26 15.20 10.58
C LEU A 162 -27.96 16.33 11.35
N GLY A 163 -27.17 17.22 11.95
CA GLY A 163 -27.67 18.46 12.53
C GLY A 163 -28.31 19.37 11.49
N PRO A 164 -29.18 20.31 11.90
CA PRO A 164 -29.81 21.27 10.99
C PRO A 164 -28.75 22.12 10.29
N LEU A 165 -28.97 22.41 9.00
CA LEU A 165 -28.03 23.17 8.16
C LEU A 165 -27.69 24.54 8.72
N THR A 166 -28.58 25.12 9.53
CA THR A 166 -28.41 26.43 10.19
C THR A 166 -27.23 26.45 11.18
N ASP A 167 -26.81 25.30 11.71
CA ASP A 167 -25.63 25.22 12.59
C ASP A 167 -24.32 25.48 11.83
N TYR A 168 -24.29 25.23 10.52
CA TYR A 168 -23.15 25.56 9.68
C TYR A 168 -23.05 27.07 9.39
N ASP A 169 -24.17 27.80 9.40
CA ASP A 169 -24.17 29.25 9.19
C ASP A 169 -23.44 30.01 10.31
N ALA A 170 -23.47 29.47 11.54
CA ALA A 170 -22.73 30.02 12.67
C ALA A 170 -21.20 29.89 12.49
N LEU A 171 -20.72 28.88 11.77
CA LEU A 171 -19.30 28.68 11.46
C LEU A 171 -18.81 29.61 10.33
N LEU A 172 -19.72 30.12 9.49
CA LEU A 172 -19.40 31.11 8.45
C LEU A 172 -19.32 32.54 8.99
N LEU A 173 -19.94 32.82 10.14
CA LEU A 173 -19.99 34.14 10.76
C LEU A 173 -18.89 34.38 11.82
N GLY A 174 -18.01 33.39 12.04
CA GLY A 174 -16.94 33.45 13.02
C GLY A 174 -15.55 33.67 12.43
N GLU A 175 -15.26 34.85 11.89
CA GLU A 175 -13.98 35.59 12.00
C GLU A 175 -14.03 36.91 11.20
N ALA A 176 -14.53 37.95 11.84
CA ALA A 176 -14.19 39.35 11.54
C ALA A 176 -14.35 40.15 12.85
N ALA A 177 -13.38 40.01 13.75
CA ALA A 177 -13.15 40.90 14.88
C ALA A 177 -11.70 41.39 14.83
#